data_AF-A0A6V8P351-F1
#
_entry.id   AF-A0A6V8P351-F1
#
_cell.length_a   1.000
_cell.length_b   1.000
_cell.length_c   1.000
_cell.angle_alpha   90.00
_cell.angle_beta   90.00
_cell.angle_gamma   90.00
#
_symmetry.space_group_name_H-M   'P 1'
#
loop_
_entity.id
_entity.type
_entity.pdbx_description
1 polymer ?
#
loop_
_entity_poly.entity_id
_entity_poly.type
_entity_poly.pdbx_seq_one_letter_code
_entity_poly.pdbx_strand_id
1 'polypeptide(L)'
;MLEVMSLIDEEGIMTLTEILPAVRQLPTLDKIRLLRILAEELDTAEDIFPFEPYRIYYLPTPYNVFGAGKALMNAMKMAGSNSN
;
A
#
# COMPACT_ATOMS: atom_id res chain seq x y z
N MET A 1 -40.98 29.83 7.15
CA MET A 1 -40.59 29.24 5.86
C MET A 1 -39.08 29.19 5.80
N LEU A 2 -38.54 28.05 6.29
CA LEU A 2 -37.23 27.43 6.06
C LEU A 2 -36.02 28.30 6.46
N GLU A 3 -35.67 28.37 7.74
CA GLU A 3 -34.85 27.40 8.49
C GLU A 3 -33.45 27.27 7.88
N VAL A 4 -32.55 28.07 8.47
CA VAL A 4 -31.19 28.30 8.05
C VAL A 4 -30.35 27.10 8.48
N MET A 5 -29.68 26.48 7.50
CA MET A 5 -28.56 25.55 7.66
C MET A 5 -28.73 24.45 8.72
N SER A 6 -29.27 23.32 8.26
CA SER A 6 -28.66 21.98 8.36
C SER A 6 -27.64 21.86 9.51
N LEU A 7 -28.18 21.64 10.69
CA LEU A 7 -27.45 21.06 11.80
C LEU A 7 -27.00 19.67 11.37
N ILE A 8 -25.68 19.52 11.20
CA ILE A 8 -24.90 18.34 11.58
C ILE A 8 -25.42 17.02 10.96
N ASP A 9 -24.82 16.63 9.84
CA ASP A 9 -24.89 15.23 9.39
C ASP A 9 -24.33 14.34 10.52
N GLU A 10 -25.17 13.46 11.05
CA GLU A 10 -24.75 12.34 11.88
C GLU A 10 -23.91 11.38 11.02
N GLU A 11 -22.76 10.94 11.55
CA GLU A 11 -21.57 10.39 10.84
C GLU A 11 -20.68 11.50 10.26
N GLY A 12 -19.79 12.05 11.10
CA GLY A 12 -18.87 13.13 10.77
C GLY A 12 -17.82 12.72 9.72
N ILE A 13 -18.21 12.72 8.45
CA ILE A 13 -17.28 12.59 7.33
C ILE A 13 -16.55 13.92 7.19
N MET A 14 -15.40 14.03 7.85
CA MET A 14 -14.46 15.12 7.60
C MET A 14 -14.09 15.15 6.12
N THR A 15 -14.19 16.31 5.49
CA THR A 15 -13.85 16.42 4.07
C THR A 15 -12.34 16.34 3.87
N LEU A 16 -11.90 15.88 2.69
CA LEU A 16 -10.47 15.84 2.36
C LEU A 16 -9.81 17.22 2.51
N THR A 17 -10.55 18.28 2.18
CA THR A 17 -10.12 19.67 2.32
C THR A 17 -9.89 20.07 3.78
N GLU A 18 -10.70 19.56 4.70
CA GLU A 18 -10.55 19.80 6.15
C GLU A 18 -9.36 19.03 6.74
N ILE A 19 -9.07 17.83 6.25
CA ILE A 19 -8.00 16.95 6.76
C ILE A 19 -6.61 17.34 6.20
N LEU A 20 -6.55 17.85 4.97
CA LEU A 20 -5.29 18.09 4.26
C LEU A 20 -4.28 18.98 5.02
N PRO A 21 -4.69 20.07 5.72
CA PRO A 21 -3.78 20.87 6.52
C PRO A 21 -3.11 20.06 7.64
N ALA A 22 -3.83 19.17 8.32
CA ALA A 22 -3.30 18.33 9.38
C ALA A 22 -2.28 17.31 8.83
N VAL A 23 -2.60 16.67 7.70
CA VAL A 23 -1.69 15.73 7.02
C VAL A 23 -0.39 16.42 6.59
N ARG A 24 -0.44 17.69 6.17
CA ARG A 24 0.75 18.46 5.80
C ARG A 24 1.69 18.74 6.98
N GLN A 25 1.15 18.81 8.20
CA GLN A 25 1.94 19.06 9.42
C GLN A 25 2.61 17.79 9.98
N LEU A 26 2.22 16.61 9.49
CA LEU A 26 2.81 15.35 9.95
C LEU A 26 4.34 15.30 9.68
N PRO A 27 5.11 14.71 10.61
CA PRO A 27 6.50 14.34 10.36
C PRO A 27 6.62 13.45 9.12
N THR A 28 7.78 13.51 8.45
CA THR A 28 8.04 12.74 7.23
C THR A 28 7.77 11.23 7.41
N LEU A 29 8.18 10.66 8.54
CA LEU A 29 7.96 9.25 8.84
C LEU A 29 6.47 8.90 8.92
N ASP A 30 5.66 9.76 9.54
CA ASP A 30 4.24 9.51 9.71
C ASP A 30 3.45 9.73 8.42
N LYS A 31 3.92 10.61 7.53
CA LYS A 31 3.39 10.71 6.15
C LYS A 31 3.60 9.43 5.36
N ILE A 32 4.78 8.82 5.47
CA ILE A 32 5.09 7.54 4.80
C ILE A 32 4.21 6.42 5.36
N ARG A 33 4.01 6.38 6.69
CA ARG A 33 3.10 5.42 7.33
C ARG A 33 1.66 5.58 6.87
N LEU A 34 1.15 6.82 6.85
CA LEU A 34 -0.20 7.12 6.37
C LEU A 34 -0.39 6.70 4.91
N LEU A 35 0.57 7.03 4.03
CA LEU A 35 0.54 6.61 2.63
C LEU A 35 0.45 5.09 2.49
N ARG A 36 1.18 4.35 3.34
CA ARG A 36 1.15 2.88 3.33
C ARG A 36 -0.22 2.32 3.72
N ILE A 37 -0.81 2.83 4.80
CA ILE A 37 -2.14 2.42 5.26
C ILE A 37 -3.17 2.66 4.15
N LEU A 38 -3.15 3.86 3.55
CA LEU A 38 -4.08 4.21 2.47
C LEU A 38 -3.87 3.34 1.22
N ALA A 39 -2.62 3.03 0.87
CA ALA A 39 -2.33 2.12 -0.24
C ALA A 39 -2.84 0.70 0.04
N GLU A 40 -2.64 0.17 1.25
CA GLU A 40 -3.14 -1.14 1.66
C GLU A 40 -4.69 -1.19 1.63
N GLU A 41 -5.36 -0.14 2.12
CA GLU A 41 -6.82 -0.03 2.04
C GLU A 41 -7.34 -0.03 0.60
N LEU A 42 -6.67 0.69 -0.30
CA LEU A 42 -7.01 0.72 -1.73
C LEU A 42 -6.76 -0.62 -2.41
N ASP A 43 -5.67 -1.31 -2.06
CA ASP A 43 -5.35 -2.65 -2.59
C ASP A 43 -6.38 -3.70 -2.13
N THR A 44 -6.99 -3.55 -0.95
CA THR A 44 -8.06 -4.46 -0.48
C THR A 44 -9.43 -4.20 -1.11
N ALA A 45 -9.64 -3.03 -1.73
CA ALA A 45 -10.90 -2.64 -2.35
C ALA A 45 -11.05 -3.19 -3.78
N GLU A 46 -9.97 -3.64 -4.40
CA GLU A 46 -10.04 -4.42 -5.62
C GLU A 46 -10.26 -5.89 -5.24
N ASP A 47 -11.28 -6.52 -5.82
CA ASP A 47 -11.43 -7.97 -5.86
C ASP A 47 -10.23 -8.52 -6.66
N ILE A 48 -9.08 -8.64 -6.01
CA ILE A 48 -7.92 -9.33 -6.53
C ILE A 48 -8.31 -10.81 -6.55
N PHE A 49 -9.07 -11.24 -7.55
CA PHE A 49 -9.17 -12.64 -7.90
C PHE A 49 -7.83 -12.98 -8.53
N PRO A 50 -6.90 -13.64 -7.80
CA PRO A 50 -5.54 -13.82 -8.31
C PRO A 50 -5.54 -14.63 -9.61
N PHE A 51 -6.59 -15.44 -9.85
CA PHE A 51 -6.76 -16.24 -11.04
C PHE A 51 -8.25 -16.39 -11.39
N GLU A 52 -8.61 -16.05 -12.63
CA GLU A 52 -9.92 -16.37 -13.20
C GLU A 52 -10.14 -17.89 -13.31
N PRO A 53 -11.35 -18.41 -13.03
CA PRO A 53 -11.70 -19.81 -13.29
C PRO A 53 -11.44 -20.20 -14.74
N TYR A 54 -10.92 -21.42 -14.95
CA TYR A 54 -10.65 -22.00 -16.28
C TYR A 54 -9.57 -21.28 -17.12
N ARG A 55 -8.80 -20.36 -16.53
CA ARG A 55 -7.62 -19.78 -17.18
C ARG A 55 -6.35 -20.55 -16.88
N ILE A 56 -5.51 -20.67 -17.91
CA ILE A 56 -4.17 -21.23 -17.81
C ILE A 56 -3.18 -20.06 -17.71
N TYR A 57 -2.49 -19.98 -16.58
CA TYR A 57 -1.44 -19.01 -16.34
C TYR A 57 -0.08 -19.70 -16.46
N TYR A 58 0.74 -19.23 -17.40
CA TYR A 58 2.11 -19.71 -17.53
C TYR A 58 2.98 -19.00 -16.50
N LEU A 59 3.09 -19.61 -15.32
CA LEU A 59 4.00 -19.13 -14.30
C LEU A 59 5.42 -19.59 -14.66
N PRO A 60 6.39 -18.67 -14.83
CA PRO A 60 7.79 -19.04 -14.93
C PRO A 60 8.20 -19.60 -13.57
N THR A 61 8.06 -20.92 -13.39
CA THR A 61 8.59 -21.57 -12.21
C THR A 61 10.10 -21.64 -12.39
N PRO A 62 10.89 -21.24 -11.38
CA PRO A 62 12.34 -21.28 -11.47
C PRO A 62 12.88 -22.73 -11.36
N TYR A 63 12.23 -23.68 -12.04
CA TYR A 63 12.53 -25.11 -11.96
C TYR A 63 13.96 -25.42 -12.41
N ASN A 64 14.47 -24.67 -13.38
CA ASN A 64 15.83 -24.80 -13.89
C ASN A 64 16.80 -23.72 -13.35
N VAL A 65 16.39 -22.92 -12.37
CA VAL A 65 17.19 -21.81 -11.84
C VAL A 65 17.98 -22.28 -10.62
N PHE A 66 18.71 -23.39 -10.82
CA PHE A 66 19.57 -23.97 -9.80
C PHE A 66 20.60 -22.94 -9.34
N GLY A 67 20.77 -22.84 -8.02
CA GLY A 67 21.71 -21.87 -7.46
C GLY A 67 21.20 -20.43 -7.35
N ALA A 68 19.95 -20.13 -7.76
CA ALA A 68 19.33 -18.83 -7.48
C ALA A 68 19.39 -18.46 -5.99
N GLY A 69 19.16 -19.44 -5.10
CA GLY A 69 19.29 -19.24 -3.65
C GLY A 69 20.73 -18.89 -3.22
N LYS A 70 21.74 -19.49 -3.86
CA LYS A 70 23.15 -19.15 -3.61
C LYS A 70 23.49 -17.74 -4.11
N ALA A 71 23.01 -17.38 -5.30
CA ALA A 71 23.19 -16.05 -5.87
C ALA A 71 22.56 -14.98 -4.96
N LEU A 72 21.34 -15.22 -4.47
CA LEU A 72 20.66 -14.34 -3.52
C LEU A 72 21.44 -14.18 -2.21
N MET A 73 21.86 -15.29 -1.59
CA MET A 73 22.66 -15.25 -0.36
C MET A 73 23.97 -14.46 -0.52
N ASN A 74 24.64 -14.60 -1.67
CA ASN A 74 25.85 -13.84 -1.97
C ASN A 74 25.56 -12.34 -2.12
N ALA A 75 24.51 -11.98 -2.85
CA ALA A 75 24.09 -10.60 -3.03
C ALA A 75 23.74 -9.93 -1.69
N MET A 76 23.02 -10.63 -0.81
CA MET A 76 22.69 -10.13 0.53
C MET A 76 23.92 -9.89 1.40
N LYS A 77 24.90 -10.81 1.36
CA LYS A 77 26.19 -10.64 2.07
C LYS A 77 26.98 -9.45 1.54
N MET A 78 27.01 -9.25 0.23
CA MET A 78 27.67 -8.09 -0.39
C MET A 78 26.99 -6.79 0.02
N ALA A 79 25.66 -6.74 -0.01
CA ALA A 79 24.88 -5.56 0.40
C ALA A 79 25.12 -5.20 1.88
N GLY A 80 25.18 -6.19 2.77
CA GLY A 80 25.49 -5.97 4.19
C GLY A 80 26.97 -5.69 4.50
N SER A 81 27.89 -5.97 3.56
CA SER A 81 29.32 -5.67 3.71
C SER A 81 29.66 -4.27 3.20
N ASN A 82 28.88 -3.71 2.27
CA ASN A 82 29.02 -2.36 1.73
C ASN A 82 28.43 -1.25 2.65
N SER A 83 27.90 -1.61 3.82
CA SER A 83 27.34 -0.68 4.80
C SER A 83 28.30 -0.34 5.96
N ASN A 84 29.61 -0.53 5.77
CA ASN A 84 30.66 -0.07 6.68
C ASN A 84 31.50 1.03 6.04
#